data_AF-A0A4U3MEQ0-F1
#
_entry.id   AF-A0A4U3MEQ0-F1
#
_cell.length_a   1.000
_cell.length_b   1.000
_cell.length_c   1.000
_cell.angle_alpha   90.00
_cell.angle_beta   90.00
_cell.angle_gamma   90.00
#
_symmetry.space_group_name_H-M   'P 1'
#
loop_
_entity.id
_entity.type
_entity.pdbx_description
1 polymer ?
#
loop_
_entity_poly.entity_id
_entity_poly.type
_entity_poly.pdbx_seq_one_letter_code
_entity_poly.pdbx_strand_id
1 'polypeptide(L)'
;GLRPVDVLLTSGKKPQEMQELLDTIEKYREGRDVYVVGVTNVGKSTLINQIIQQTVGVQDVITTSQFPGTTLDKIEIPLDDGHFLIDTPGIIHRHQMAHYLGKKDLKIIAPQKEIKPKVYQLNAEQTLFLGGLARFDYVQGAKSSFIAYVSNDLNLHRTKTATADAFYEKHVGGLLQPPRADEVAEFPELVRFEFSVKEKTDIVFAGLGWITVTEPGVVAGWAPKGVDVLRRKALI
;
A
#
# COMPACT_ATOMS: atom_id res chain seq x y z
N GLY A 1 11.68 -1.33 18.59
CA GLY A 1 10.59 -1.72 17.66
C GLY A 1 9.27 -1.69 18.40
N LEU A 2 8.17 -1.48 17.69
CA LEU A 2 6.82 -1.49 18.26
C LEU A 2 6.48 -2.92 18.73
N ARG A 3 5.98 -3.05 19.97
CA ARG A 3 5.56 -4.33 20.56
C ARG A 3 4.07 -4.23 20.86
N PRO A 4 3.20 -4.63 19.92
CA PRO A 4 1.77 -4.50 20.11
C PRO A 4 1.28 -5.47 21.19
N VAL A 5 0.24 -5.07 21.93
CA VAL A 5 -0.47 -5.96 22.86
C VAL A 5 -1.30 -7.02 22.13
N ASP A 6 -1.76 -6.70 20.91
CA ASP A 6 -2.50 -7.59 20.03
C ASP A 6 -2.39 -7.11 18.57
N VAL A 7 -2.65 -8.00 17.61
CA VAL A 7 -2.64 -7.70 16.17
C VAL A 7 -3.91 -8.26 15.52
N LEU A 8 -4.75 -7.35 15.00
CA LEU A 8 -5.99 -7.70 14.31
C LEU A 8 -5.88 -7.34 12.81
N LEU A 9 -6.42 -8.23 11.96
CA LEU A 9 -6.69 -7.92 10.55
C LEU A 9 -8.18 -7.55 10.44
N THR A 10 -8.48 -6.38 9.87
CA THR A 10 -9.85 -5.89 9.74
C THR A 10 -10.03 -5.13 8.43
N SER A 11 -11.27 -5.06 7.98
CA SER A 11 -11.71 -4.25 6.85
C SER A 11 -12.91 -3.42 7.27
N GLY A 12 -12.77 -2.09 7.18
CA GLY A 12 -13.89 -1.16 7.35
C GLY A 12 -15.12 -1.48 6.51
N LYS A 13 -14.98 -2.21 5.40
CA LYS A 13 -16.10 -2.60 4.53
C LYS A 13 -16.90 -3.81 5.06
N LYS A 14 -16.46 -4.47 6.13
CA LYS A 14 -17.06 -5.71 6.65
C LYS A 14 -17.55 -5.49 8.09
N PRO A 15 -18.87 -5.40 8.31
CA PRO A 15 -19.41 -5.04 9.62
C PRO A 15 -18.97 -5.94 10.78
N GLN A 16 -18.84 -7.26 10.54
CA GLN A 16 -18.42 -8.22 11.55
C GLN A 16 -16.97 -8.00 12.01
N GLU A 17 -16.05 -7.71 11.09
CA GLU A 17 -14.65 -7.42 11.41
C GLU A 17 -14.49 -6.07 12.14
N MET A 18 -15.45 -5.16 11.97
CA MET A 18 -15.50 -3.91 12.71
C MET A 18 -16.02 -4.11 14.14
N GLN A 19 -17.01 -4.98 14.34
CA GLN A 19 -17.44 -5.36 15.67
C GLN A 19 -16.31 -6.01 16.46
N GLU A 20 -15.60 -6.97 15.85
CA GLU A 20 -14.44 -7.62 16.47
C GLU A 20 -13.34 -6.61 16.85
N LEU A 21 -13.10 -5.60 16.00
CA LEU A 21 -12.18 -4.51 16.31
C LEU A 21 -12.63 -3.72 17.54
N LEU A 22 -13.91 -3.34 17.61
CA LEU A 22 -14.45 -2.57 18.73
C LEU A 22 -14.41 -3.37 20.03
N ASP A 23 -14.79 -4.65 20.00
CA ASP A 23 -14.73 -5.55 21.15
C ASP A 23 -13.29 -5.71 21.66
N THR A 24 -12.33 -5.80 20.72
CA THR A 24 -10.89 -5.88 21.06
C THR A 24 -10.38 -4.59 21.66
N ILE A 25 -10.79 -3.43 21.13
CA ILE A 25 -10.46 -2.12 21.70
C ILE A 25 -11.04 -2.01 23.12
N GLU A 26 -12.28 -2.41 23.34
CA GLU A 26 -12.94 -2.39 24.64
C GLU A 26 -12.19 -3.24 25.67
N LYS A 27 -11.82 -4.46 25.27
CA LYS A 27 -11.03 -5.39 26.09
C LYS A 27 -9.73 -4.78 26.61
N TYR A 28 -9.01 -4.01 25.78
CA TYR A 28 -7.67 -3.50 26.13
C TYR A 28 -7.66 -2.04 26.62
N ARG A 29 -8.68 -1.23 26.33
CA ARG A 29 -8.67 0.18 26.72
C ARG A 29 -8.83 0.38 28.23
N GLU A 30 -9.47 -0.57 28.93
CA GLU A 30 -9.64 -0.54 30.40
C GLU A 30 -10.25 0.79 30.89
N GLY A 31 -11.29 1.29 30.21
CA GLY A 31 -11.92 2.56 30.55
C GLY A 31 -11.06 3.80 30.29
N ARG A 32 -10.25 3.79 29.23
CA ARG A 32 -9.44 4.95 28.79
C ARG A 32 -9.84 5.41 27.40
N ASP A 33 -9.44 6.63 27.07
CA ASP A 33 -9.54 7.16 25.71
C ASP A 33 -8.64 6.38 24.73
N VAL A 34 -9.08 6.31 23.49
CA VAL A 34 -8.42 5.54 22.42
C VAL A 34 -7.97 6.50 21.34
N TYR A 35 -6.66 6.55 21.05
CA TYR A 35 -6.12 7.39 19.99
C TYR A 35 -5.80 6.55 18.76
N VAL A 36 -6.45 6.85 17.65
CA VAL A 36 -6.21 6.18 16.37
C VAL A 36 -5.10 6.92 15.63
N VAL A 37 -3.96 6.27 15.49
CA VAL A 37 -2.76 6.78 14.80
C VAL A 37 -2.46 5.93 13.57
N GLY A 38 -1.97 6.58 12.51
CA GLY A 38 -1.61 5.87 11.29
C GLY A 38 -1.05 6.81 10.23
N VAL A 39 -0.32 6.26 9.27
CA VAL A 39 0.21 7.04 8.16
C VAL A 39 -0.90 7.38 7.17
N THR A 40 -0.73 8.44 6.38
CA THR A 40 -1.73 8.82 5.36
C THR A 40 -1.97 7.68 4.37
N ASN A 41 -3.21 7.54 3.87
CA ASN A 41 -3.62 6.55 2.86
C ASN A 41 -3.64 5.07 3.31
N VAL A 42 -3.52 4.75 4.60
CA VAL A 42 -3.70 3.36 5.12
C VAL A 42 -5.15 2.94 5.30
N GLY A 43 -6.10 3.85 5.09
CA GLY A 43 -7.53 3.59 5.32
C GLY A 43 -8.04 3.99 6.72
N LYS A 44 -7.25 4.73 7.51
CA LYS A 44 -7.67 5.28 8.82
C LYS A 44 -9.02 6.00 8.75
N SER A 45 -9.20 6.94 7.84
CA SER A 45 -10.48 7.67 7.69
C SER A 45 -11.63 6.77 7.27
N THR A 46 -11.38 5.73 6.46
CA THR A 46 -12.41 4.73 6.13
C THR A 46 -12.81 3.94 7.37
N LEU A 47 -11.85 3.53 8.20
CA LEU A 47 -12.10 2.83 9.46
C LEU A 47 -12.94 3.70 10.41
N ILE A 48 -12.51 4.94 10.65
CA ILE A 48 -13.19 5.91 11.52
C ILE A 48 -14.63 6.16 11.05
N ASN A 49 -14.85 6.41 9.76
CA ASN A 49 -16.20 6.61 9.24
C ASN A 49 -17.12 5.39 9.44
N GLN A 50 -16.56 4.19 9.43
CA GLN A 50 -17.33 2.96 9.65
C GLN A 50 -17.63 2.74 11.14
N ILE A 51 -16.70 3.11 12.02
CA ILE A 51 -16.96 3.14 13.47
C ILE A 51 -18.11 4.10 13.76
N ILE A 52 -18.06 5.34 13.24
CA ILE A 52 -19.13 6.35 13.42
C ILE A 52 -20.49 5.78 12.98
N GLN A 53 -20.55 5.10 11.83
CA GLN A 53 -21.79 4.52 11.32
C GLN A 53 -22.36 3.38 12.18
N GLN A 54 -21.51 2.68 12.93
CA GLN A 54 -21.91 1.54 13.76
C GLN A 54 -22.23 1.94 15.20
N THR A 55 -21.51 2.89 15.77
CA THR A 55 -21.70 3.35 17.16
C THR A 55 -22.77 4.42 17.25
N VAL A 56 -22.82 5.34 16.28
CA VAL A 56 -23.79 6.42 16.24
C VAL A 56 -24.87 6.02 15.25
N GLY A 57 -26.01 5.53 15.76
CA GLY A 57 -27.23 5.46 14.96
C GLY A 57 -27.44 6.80 14.24
N VAL A 58 -27.92 6.75 13.00
CA VAL A 58 -27.96 7.82 11.95
C VAL A 58 -28.49 9.21 12.39
N GLN A 59 -28.87 9.43 13.65
CA GLN A 59 -29.49 10.66 14.14
C GLN A 59 -28.69 11.48 15.17
N ASP A 60 -27.61 10.97 15.78
CA ASP A 60 -26.87 11.70 16.85
C ASP A 60 -25.47 12.17 16.43
N VAL A 61 -25.26 12.51 15.15
CA VAL A 61 -24.04 13.22 14.71
C VAL A 61 -24.15 14.70 15.08
N ILE A 62 -24.35 15.02 16.35
CA ILE A 62 -24.43 16.40 16.83
C ILE A 62 -23.70 16.46 18.18
N THR A 63 -22.41 16.79 18.14
CA THR A 63 -21.84 17.93 18.90
C THR A 63 -20.35 18.10 18.56
N THR A 64 -20.06 19.25 17.90
CA THR A 64 -18.76 19.91 17.64
C THR A 64 -17.63 19.08 17.00
N SER A 65 -17.21 19.25 15.74
CA SER A 65 -17.21 20.41 14.84
C SER A 65 -17.59 20.02 13.40
N GLN A 66 -18.34 20.91 12.75
CA GLN A 66 -18.93 20.82 11.42
C GLN A 66 -18.03 20.24 10.29
N PHE A 67 -18.55 19.28 9.53
CA PHE A 67 -18.22 19.15 8.10
C PHE A 67 -18.79 20.38 7.36
N PRO A 68 -18.23 20.94 6.25
CA PRO A 68 -17.22 20.39 5.33
C PRO A 68 -16.09 21.39 4.90
N GLY A 69 -14.91 20.87 4.56
CA GLY A 69 -13.91 21.61 3.75
C GLY A 69 -12.58 22.03 4.39
N THR A 70 -12.05 21.37 5.42
CA THR A 70 -10.73 21.76 5.98
C THR A 70 -9.78 20.62 6.30
N THR A 71 -8.52 20.95 6.10
CA THR A 71 -7.30 20.42 6.72
C THR A 71 -7.39 20.41 8.26
N LEU A 72 -7.03 19.27 8.87
CA LEU A 72 -6.38 19.16 10.20
C LEU A 72 -7.18 19.23 11.53
N ASP A 73 -8.49 18.96 11.59
CA ASP A 73 -9.19 18.90 12.89
C ASP A 73 -9.54 17.48 13.38
N LYS A 74 -9.27 17.25 14.67
CA LYS A 74 -9.42 15.99 15.43
C LYS A 74 -10.90 15.57 15.50
N ILE A 75 -11.21 14.31 15.19
CA ILE A 75 -12.57 13.74 15.33
C ILE A 75 -12.65 13.00 16.66
N GLU A 76 -13.66 13.28 17.48
CA GLU A 76 -13.92 12.58 18.74
C GLU A 76 -15.24 11.79 18.61
N ILE A 77 -15.18 10.47 18.82
CA ILE A 77 -16.33 9.58 18.82
C ILE A 77 -16.60 9.17 20.27
N PRO A 78 -17.78 9.49 20.83
CA PRO A 78 -18.10 9.10 22.20
C PRO A 78 -18.24 7.57 22.34
N LEU A 79 -17.79 7.05 23.48
CA LEU A 79 -18.00 5.68 23.95
C LEU A 79 -19.02 5.69 25.11
N ASP A 80 -19.62 4.53 25.39
CA ASP A 80 -20.73 4.41 26.35
C ASP A 80 -20.38 4.77 27.81
N ASP A 81 -19.09 4.79 28.16
CA ASP A 81 -18.59 5.06 29.51
C ASP A 81 -18.07 6.50 29.70
N GLY A 82 -18.34 7.40 28.74
CA GLY A 82 -17.92 8.80 28.81
C GLY A 82 -16.50 9.08 28.33
N HIS A 83 -15.82 8.06 27.79
CA HIS A 83 -14.53 8.18 27.11
C HIS A 83 -14.69 8.37 25.60
N PHE A 84 -13.58 8.65 24.91
CA PHE A 84 -13.59 8.96 23.48
C PHE A 84 -12.63 8.10 22.66
N LEU A 85 -13.07 7.76 21.45
CA LEU A 85 -12.17 7.34 20.37
C LEU A 85 -11.83 8.56 19.52
N ILE A 86 -10.54 8.85 19.45
CA ILE A 86 -9.97 10.07 18.91
C ILE A 86 -9.24 9.77 17.60
N ASP A 87 -9.68 10.38 16.50
CA ASP A 87 -8.94 10.37 15.24
C ASP A 87 -7.83 11.42 15.26
N THR A 88 -6.59 10.97 15.04
CA THR A 88 -5.44 11.88 14.92
C THR A 88 -5.11 12.14 13.45
N PRO A 89 -4.58 13.32 13.07
CA PRO A 89 -4.13 13.56 11.71
C PRO A 89 -3.14 12.50 11.22
N GLY A 90 -3.31 12.04 9.98
CA GLY A 90 -2.44 11.01 9.42
C GLY A 90 -0.99 11.47 9.29
N ILE A 91 -0.05 10.61 9.66
CA ILE A 91 1.38 10.90 9.52
C ILE A 91 1.78 10.75 8.05
N ILE A 92 2.29 11.83 7.43
CA ILE A 92 2.74 11.81 6.04
C ILE A 92 4.09 11.09 5.97
N HIS A 93 4.09 9.86 5.44
CA HIS A 93 5.31 9.08 5.24
C HIS A 93 5.87 9.26 3.84
N ARG A 94 6.81 10.20 3.66
CA ARG A 94 7.40 10.58 2.35
C ARG A 94 7.97 9.41 1.53
N HIS A 95 8.21 8.26 2.17
CA HIS A 95 8.75 7.05 1.55
C HIS A 95 7.73 6.14 0.85
N GLN A 96 6.47 6.59 0.68
CA GLN A 96 5.44 5.80 0.00
C GLN A 96 5.23 6.28 -1.45
N MET A 97 5.01 5.33 -2.36
CA MET A 97 4.66 5.60 -3.77
C MET A 97 3.51 6.61 -3.93
N ALA A 98 2.55 6.60 -3.00
CA ALA A 98 1.36 7.45 -3.04
C ALA A 98 1.67 8.97 -2.96
N HIS A 99 2.85 9.39 -2.49
CA HIS A 99 3.22 10.82 -2.45
C HIS A 99 3.60 11.39 -3.82
N TYR A 100 3.94 10.53 -4.77
CA TYR A 100 4.44 10.93 -6.09
C TYR A 100 3.38 10.84 -7.19
N LEU A 101 2.13 10.53 -6.84
CA LEU A 101 1.08 10.26 -7.81
C LEU A 101 -0.13 11.18 -7.63
N GLY A 102 -0.67 11.65 -8.75
CA GLY A 102 -1.94 12.34 -8.78
C GLY A 102 -3.11 11.43 -8.39
N LYS A 103 -4.25 12.04 -8.01
CA LYS A 103 -5.46 11.33 -7.55
C LYS A 103 -5.96 10.25 -8.52
N LYS A 104 -5.79 10.44 -9.83
CA LYS A 104 -6.22 9.47 -10.85
C LYS A 104 -5.37 8.21 -10.82
N ASP A 105 -4.07 8.37 -10.65
CA ASP A 105 -3.10 7.28 -10.68
C ASP A 105 -3.05 6.54 -9.35
N LEU A 106 -3.32 7.25 -8.24
CA LEU A 106 -3.62 6.65 -6.94
C LEU A 106 -4.75 5.61 -7.00
N LYS A 107 -5.81 5.85 -7.78
CA LYS A 107 -6.91 4.87 -7.93
C LYS A 107 -6.48 3.62 -8.67
N ILE A 108 -5.50 3.72 -9.58
CA ILE A 108 -4.97 2.58 -10.33
C ILE A 108 -4.12 1.72 -9.42
N ILE A 109 -3.29 2.32 -8.56
CA ILE A 109 -2.40 1.56 -7.67
C ILE A 109 -3.08 1.07 -6.39
N ALA A 110 -4.11 1.75 -5.91
CA ALA A 110 -4.86 1.36 -4.72
C ALA A 110 -5.93 0.31 -5.09
N PRO A 111 -5.77 -0.97 -4.68
CA PRO A 111 -6.69 -2.03 -5.07
C PRO A 111 -8.11 -1.75 -4.56
N GLN A 112 -9.08 -1.76 -5.46
CA GLN A 112 -10.51 -1.59 -5.10
C GLN A 112 -11.21 -2.94 -4.81
N LYS A 113 -10.62 -4.02 -5.29
CA LYS A 113 -11.07 -5.41 -5.17
C LYS A 113 -9.91 -6.27 -4.69
N GLU A 114 -10.22 -7.50 -4.27
CA GLU A 114 -9.21 -8.49 -3.95
C GLU A 114 -8.15 -8.60 -5.06
N ILE A 115 -6.88 -8.57 -4.68
CA ILE A 115 -5.75 -8.65 -5.60
C ILE A 115 -5.68 -10.07 -6.17
N LYS A 116 -5.70 -10.19 -7.49
CA LYS A 116 -5.50 -11.48 -8.16
C LYS A 116 -4.01 -11.70 -8.39
N PRO A 117 -3.46 -12.87 -8.05
CA PRO A 117 -2.06 -13.18 -8.34
C PRO A 117 -1.82 -13.21 -9.85
N LYS A 118 -0.82 -12.44 -10.32
CA LYS A 118 -0.38 -12.42 -11.71
C LYS A 118 0.95 -13.18 -11.83
N VAL A 119 0.91 -14.38 -12.41
CA VAL A 119 2.09 -15.27 -12.50
C VAL A 119 2.86 -15.03 -13.79
N TYR A 120 4.18 -14.83 -13.67
CA TYR A 120 5.12 -14.68 -14.79
C TYR A 120 6.23 -15.73 -14.70
N GLN A 121 6.43 -16.46 -15.79
CA GLN A 121 7.62 -17.28 -15.98
C GLN A 121 8.74 -16.40 -16.55
N LEU A 122 9.85 -16.29 -15.81
CA LEU A 122 11.00 -15.48 -16.22
C LEU A 122 12.27 -16.33 -16.27
N ASN A 123 13.11 -16.04 -17.26
CA ASN A 123 14.52 -16.41 -17.26
C ASN A 123 15.33 -15.26 -16.63
N ALA A 124 16.57 -15.55 -16.22
CA ALA A 124 17.53 -14.50 -15.91
C ALA A 124 17.63 -13.50 -17.08
N GLU A 125 17.95 -12.24 -16.75
CA GLU A 125 18.02 -11.11 -17.68
C GLU A 125 16.66 -10.72 -18.29
N GLN A 126 15.57 -10.99 -17.57
CA GLN A 126 14.24 -10.47 -17.89
C GLN A 126 13.74 -9.49 -16.84
N THR A 127 12.96 -8.53 -17.32
CA THR A 127 12.44 -7.42 -16.54
C THR A 127 10.93 -7.39 -16.59
N LEU A 128 10.29 -7.06 -15.47
CA LEU A 128 8.88 -6.70 -15.35
C LEU A 128 8.76 -5.24 -14.92
N PHE A 129 8.13 -4.42 -15.73
CA PHE A 129 7.68 -3.09 -15.37
C PHE A 129 6.30 -3.16 -14.70
N LEU A 130 6.13 -2.41 -13.61
CA LEU A 130 4.88 -2.24 -12.88
C LEU A 130 4.31 -0.85 -13.19
N GLY A 131 3.61 -0.74 -14.32
CA GLY A 131 3.41 0.53 -15.00
C GLY A 131 4.76 1.20 -15.32
N GLY A 132 4.80 2.52 -15.26
CA GLY A 132 6.03 3.31 -15.20
C GLY A 132 6.53 3.59 -13.77
N LEU A 133 5.89 3.03 -12.74
CA LEU A 133 6.17 3.35 -11.34
C LEU A 133 7.37 2.61 -10.76
N ALA A 134 7.52 1.35 -11.13
CA ALA A 134 8.54 0.48 -10.59
C ALA A 134 8.96 -0.55 -11.62
N ARG A 135 10.11 -1.16 -11.37
CA ARG A 135 10.69 -2.19 -12.23
C ARG A 135 11.26 -3.32 -11.37
N PHE A 136 11.14 -4.54 -11.86
CA PHE A 136 11.69 -5.73 -11.26
C PHE A 136 12.56 -6.46 -12.28
N ASP A 137 13.82 -6.65 -11.96
CA ASP A 137 14.78 -7.38 -12.78
C ASP A 137 15.09 -8.73 -12.15
N TYR A 138 14.94 -9.79 -12.94
CA TYR A 138 15.49 -11.08 -12.57
C TYR A 138 16.94 -11.16 -13.05
N VAL A 139 17.89 -10.91 -12.15
CA VAL A 139 19.31 -10.77 -12.48
C VAL A 139 19.96 -12.12 -12.72
N GLN A 140 19.76 -13.09 -11.82
CA GLN A 140 20.45 -14.38 -11.89
C GLN A 140 19.62 -15.51 -11.27
N GLY A 141 19.61 -16.66 -11.94
CA GLY A 141 19.13 -17.94 -11.41
C GLY A 141 18.47 -18.79 -12.49
N ALA A 142 17.90 -19.93 -12.09
CA ALA A 142 17.20 -20.82 -13.00
C ALA A 142 15.84 -20.24 -13.43
N LYS A 143 15.33 -20.63 -14.60
CA LYS A 143 13.99 -20.26 -15.03
C LYS A 143 12.97 -20.59 -13.92
N SER A 144 12.21 -19.58 -13.49
CA SER A 144 11.33 -19.68 -12.33
C SER A 144 10.04 -18.89 -12.47
N SER A 145 9.13 -19.11 -11.51
CA SER A 145 7.84 -18.46 -11.39
C SER A 145 7.94 -17.24 -10.47
N PHE A 146 7.40 -16.12 -10.92
CA PHE A 146 7.31 -14.89 -10.13
C PHE A 146 5.85 -14.49 -10.04
N ILE A 147 5.36 -14.25 -8.83
CA ILE A 147 3.93 -13.99 -8.59
C ILE A 147 3.76 -12.55 -8.14
N ALA A 148 3.20 -11.70 -9.00
CA ALA A 148 2.95 -10.31 -8.68
C ALA A 148 1.58 -10.15 -7.98
N TYR A 149 1.60 -9.54 -6.80
CA TYR A 149 0.45 -9.11 -6.02
C TYR A 149 0.43 -7.59 -5.98
N VAL A 150 -0.17 -7.00 -7.02
CA VAL A 150 -0.35 -5.56 -7.20
C VAL A 150 -1.79 -5.30 -7.63
N SER A 151 -2.22 -4.04 -7.66
CA SER A 151 -3.57 -3.71 -8.14
C SER A 151 -3.90 -4.41 -9.47
N ASN A 152 -5.13 -4.91 -9.58
CA ASN A 152 -5.60 -5.60 -10.77
C ASN A 152 -5.55 -4.69 -12.00
N ASP A 153 -5.77 -3.39 -11.80
CA ASP A 153 -5.79 -2.36 -12.83
C ASP A 153 -4.37 -1.86 -13.21
N LEU A 154 -3.33 -2.27 -12.48
CA LEU A 154 -1.95 -1.96 -12.82
C LEU A 154 -1.45 -2.92 -13.91
N ASN A 155 -1.05 -2.33 -15.05
CA ASN A 155 -0.47 -3.09 -16.16
C ASN A 155 0.97 -3.49 -15.86
N LEU A 156 1.29 -4.75 -16.13
CA LEU A 156 2.63 -5.30 -16.03
C LEU A 156 3.18 -5.53 -17.43
N HIS A 157 4.40 -5.05 -17.71
CA HIS A 157 5.03 -5.19 -19.01
C HIS A 157 6.37 -5.93 -18.90
N ARG A 158 6.54 -7.01 -19.67
CA ARG A 158 7.76 -7.83 -19.66
C ARG A 158 8.68 -7.47 -20.83
N THR A 159 9.97 -7.30 -20.56
CA THR A 159 11.00 -7.10 -21.58
C THR A 159 12.32 -7.81 -21.20
N LYS A 160 13.33 -7.73 -22.06
CA LYS A 160 14.71 -8.13 -21.74
C LYS A 160 15.39 -7.02 -20.95
N THR A 161 16.16 -7.38 -19.92
CA THR A 161 16.88 -6.42 -19.08
C THR A 161 17.85 -5.55 -19.87
N ALA A 162 18.53 -6.13 -20.89
CA ALA A 162 19.43 -5.41 -21.77
C ALA A 162 18.80 -4.22 -22.52
N THR A 163 17.47 -4.23 -22.71
CA THR A 163 16.73 -3.16 -23.40
C THR A 163 15.84 -2.35 -22.46
N ALA A 164 15.81 -2.68 -21.17
CA ALA A 164 14.82 -2.15 -20.24
C ALA A 164 14.97 -0.64 -20.01
N ASP A 165 16.20 -0.12 -19.92
CA ASP A 165 16.45 1.31 -19.72
C ASP A 165 15.91 2.14 -20.89
N ALA A 166 16.36 1.83 -22.12
CA ALA A 166 15.89 2.49 -23.33
C ALA A 166 14.38 2.31 -23.56
N PHE A 167 13.83 1.16 -23.15
CA PHE A 167 12.39 0.92 -23.21
C PHE A 167 11.63 1.84 -22.26
N TYR A 168 12.13 2.02 -21.03
CA TYR A 168 11.51 2.91 -20.04
C TYR A 168 11.49 4.36 -20.52
N GLU A 169 12.64 4.88 -20.94
CA GLU A 169 12.78 6.26 -21.45
C GLU A 169 11.81 6.56 -22.60
N LYS A 170 11.64 5.60 -23.51
CA LYS A 170 10.75 5.76 -24.68
C LYS A 170 9.26 5.67 -24.34
N HIS A 171 8.90 4.92 -23.30
CA HIS A 171 7.52 4.48 -23.10
C HIS A 171 6.87 4.95 -21.79
N VAL A 172 7.63 5.52 -20.85
CA VAL A 172 7.08 6.15 -19.63
C VAL A 172 6.12 7.28 -19.98
N GLY A 173 4.99 7.37 -19.27
CA GLY A 173 3.94 8.34 -19.58
C GLY A 173 3.06 7.98 -20.77
N GLY A 174 3.37 6.90 -21.50
CA GLY A 174 2.60 6.39 -22.64
C GLY A 174 2.12 4.96 -22.42
N LEU A 175 2.90 3.98 -22.88
CA LEU A 175 2.60 2.56 -22.66
C LEU A 175 2.84 2.15 -21.20
N LEU A 176 3.87 2.71 -20.57
CA LEU A 176 4.18 2.52 -19.16
C LEU A 176 3.50 3.63 -18.35
N GLN A 177 2.25 3.39 -18.00
CA GLN A 177 1.46 4.23 -17.10
C GLN A 177 0.91 3.39 -15.95
N PRO A 178 0.71 4.00 -14.77
CA PRO A 178 1.13 5.35 -14.34
C PRO A 178 2.67 5.46 -14.16
N PRO A 179 3.31 6.66 -14.13
CA PRO A 179 2.69 7.99 -14.19
C PRO A 179 2.22 8.34 -15.61
N ARG A 180 1.36 9.34 -15.74
CA ARG A 180 0.93 9.88 -17.05
C ARG A 180 1.97 10.83 -17.65
N ALA A 181 1.85 11.11 -18.95
CA ALA A 181 2.77 11.99 -19.69
C ALA A 181 2.98 13.37 -19.03
N ASP A 182 1.93 13.95 -18.45
CA ASP A 182 1.95 15.23 -17.75
C ASP A 182 2.60 15.17 -16.35
N GLU A 183 2.77 13.97 -15.79
CA GLU A 183 3.37 13.73 -14.47
C GLU A 183 4.82 13.23 -14.56
N VAL A 184 5.28 12.75 -15.73
CA VAL A 184 6.64 12.17 -15.90
C VAL A 184 7.74 13.13 -15.49
N ALA A 185 7.61 14.41 -15.84
CA ALA A 185 8.67 15.41 -15.60
C ALA A 185 8.94 15.64 -14.10
N GLU A 186 7.92 15.47 -13.26
CA GLU A 186 8.02 15.62 -11.80
C GLU A 186 8.20 14.27 -11.09
N PHE A 187 8.10 13.16 -11.83
CA PHE A 187 8.25 11.82 -11.28
C PHE A 187 9.73 11.52 -10.98
N PRO A 188 10.08 11.08 -9.76
CA PRO A 188 11.48 10.86 -9.40
C PRO A 188 12.12 9.74 -10.23
N GLU A 189 13.43 9.84 -10.41
CA GLU A 189 14.24 8.76 -10.99
C GLU A 189 14.06 7.46 -10.21
N LEU A 190 14.08 6.33 -10.92
CA LEU A 190 14.06 5.02 -10.29
C LEU A 190 15.45 4.65 -9.78
N VAL A 191 15.55 4.25 -8.51
CA VAL A 191 16.79 3.79 -7.88
C VAL A 191 16.74 2.29 -7.64
N ARG A 192 17.90 1.63 -7.80
CA ARG A 192 18.05 0.16 -7.74
C ARG A 192 18.26 -0.34 -6.32
N PHE A 193 17.57 -1.43 -5.97
CA PHE A 193 17.74 -2.21 -4.75
C PHE A 193 17.93 -3.67 -5.12
N GLU A 194 19.08 -4.24 -4.77
CA GLU A 194 19.44 -5.62 -5.13
C GLU A 194 19.33 -6.57 -3.94
N PHE A 195 18.80 -7.76 -4.21
CA PHE A 195 18.57 -8.79 -3.19
C PHE A 195 19.04 -10.16 -3.69
N SER A 196 19.84 -10.83 -2.86
CA SER A 196 20.05 -12.27 -2.95
C SER A 196 18.95 -12.99 -2.17
N VAL A 197 18.18 -13.81 -2.88
CA VAL A 197 17.06 -14.60 -2.38
C VAL A 197 17.51 -16.05 -2.25
N LYS A 198 17.32 -16.64 -1.06
CA LYS A 198 17.73 -18.02 -0.75
C LYS A 198 16.54 -18.97 -0.53
N GLU A 199 15.39 -18.41 -0.23
CA GLU A 199 14.15 -19.11 0.06
C GLU A 199 12.97 -18.28 -0.45
N LYS A 200 11.77 -18.85 -0.43
CA LYS A 200 10.54 -18.16 -0.88
C LYS A 200 10.37 -16.81 -0.19
N THR A 201 10.49 -15.73 -0.94
CA THR A 201 10.62 -14.36 -0.43
C THR A 201 9.73 -13.41 -1.21
N ASP A 202 9.09 -12.46 -0.51
CA ASP A 202 8.40 -11.34 -1.16
C ASP A 202 9.37 -10.16 -1.32
N ILE A 203 9.47 -9.64 -2.53
CA ILE A 203 10.07 -8.33 -2.82
C ILE A 203 8.96 -7.30 -2.82
N VAL A 204 8.93 -6.46 -1.80
CA VAL A 204 7.85 -5.51 -1.49
C VAL A 204 8.23 -4.13 -2.01
N PHE A 205 7.37 -3.56 -2.85
CA PHE A 205 7.45 -2.18 -3.33
C PHE A 205 6.47 -1.34 -2.51
N ALA A 206 7.00 -0.45 -1.66
CA ALA A 206 6.20 0.27 -0.69
C ALA A 206 5.06 1.09 -1.34
N GLY A 207 3.82 0.73 -1.02
CA GLY A 207 2.62 1.37 -1.56
C GLY A 207 2.14 0.85 -2.92
N LEU A 208 2.79 -0.16 -3.52
CA LEU A 208 2.39 -0.74 -4.80
C LEU A 208 1.97 -2.21 -4.70
N GLY A 209 2.63 -2.98 -3.83
CA GLY A 209 2.40 -4.40 -3.65
C GLY A 209 3.72 -5.17 -3.57
N TRP A 210 3.73 -6.43 -3.97
CA TRP A 210 4.95 -7.25 -3.94
C TRP A 210 5.01 -8.25 -5.08
N ILE A 211 6.22 -8.77 -5.34
CA ILE A 211 6.47 -9.91 -6.22
C ILE A 211 7.07 -11.03 -5.36
N THR A 212 6.39 -12.17 -5.32
CA THR A 212 6.91 -13.38 -4.66
C THR A 212 7.89 -14.08 -5.59
N VAL A 213 9.10 -14.30 -5.09
CA VAL A 213 10.19 -15.06 -5.71
C VAL A 213 10.17 -16.45 -5.09
N THR A 214 9.93 -17.48 -5.89
CA THR A 214 9.71 -18.85 -5.37
C THR A 214 11.00 -19.65 -5.21
N GLU A 215 12.01 -19.36 -6.02
CA GLU A 215 13.27 -20.09 -6.07
C GLU A 215 14.48 -19.19 -5.76
N PRO A 216 15.62 -19.75 -5.33
CA PRO A 216 16.84 -18.98 -5.10
C PRO A 216 17.31 -18.23 -6.34
N GLY A 217 17.85 -17.03 -6.14
CA GLY A 217 18.37 -16.19 -7.21
C GLY A 217 18.74 -14.79 -6.76
N VAL A 218 19.19 -13.97 -7.70
CA VAL A 218 19.44 -12.53 -7.51
C VAL A 218 18.39 -11.76 -8.28
N VAL A 219 17.76 -10.79 -7.60
CA VAL A 219 16.71 -9.93 -8.15
C VAL A 219 17.02 -8.49 -7.79
N ALA A 220 16.58 -7.55 -8.62
CA ALA A 220 16.65 -6.13 -8.31
C ALA A 220 15.28 -5.49 -8.47
N GLY A 221 14.84 -4.77 -7.44
CA GLY A 221 13.69 -3.88 -7.53
C GLY A 221 14.16 -2.45 -7.77
N TRP A 222 13.43 -1.73 -8.59
CA TRP A 222 13.64 -0.31 -8.85
C TRP A 222 12.38 0.45 -8.49
N ALA A 223 12.52 1.50 -7.69
CA ALA A 223 11.42 2.35 -7.26
C ALA A 223 11.87 3.81 -7.24
N PRO A 224 10.94 4.79 -7.26
CA PRO A 224 11.29 6.20 -7.26
C PRO A 224 12.15 6.54 -6.06
N LYS A 225 13.12 7.42 -6.23
CA LYS A 225 14.00 7.87 -5.14
C LYS A 225 13.17 8.35 -3.94
N GLY A 226 13.36 7.67 -2.81
CA GLY A 226 12.61 7.89 -1.59
C GLY A 226 11.62 6.77 -1.28
N VAL A 227 11.17 5.99 -2.26
CA VAL A 227 10.32 4.82 -2.05
C VAL A 227 11.15 3.59 -1.73
N ASP A 228 10.82 2.90 -0.65
CA ASP A 228 11.53 1.69 -0.24
C ASP A 228 11.13 0.47 -1.07
N VAL A 229 12.15 -0.32 -1.43
CA VAL A 229 11.99 -1.72 -1.83
C VAL A 229 12.59 -2.59 -0.74
N LEU A 230 11.82 -3.54 -0.24
CA LEU A 230 12.18 -4.37 0.91
C LEU A 230 12.02 -5.85 0.57
N ARG A 231 12.67 -6.71 1.35
CA ARG A 231 12.41 -8.15 1.31
C ARG A 231 11.78 -8.61 2.62
N ARG A 232 10.88 -9.59 2.55
CA ARG A 232 10.33 -10.29 3.71
C ARG A 232 10.08 -11.76 3.38
N LYS A 233 9.91 -12.60 4.41
CA LYS A 233 9.39 -13.95 4.23
C LYS A 233 8.03 -13.90 3.53
N ALA A 234 7.81 -14.75 2.54
CA ALA A 234 6.57 -14.77 1.79
C ALA A 234 5.36 -15.00 2.71
N LEU A 235 4.30 -14.22 2.52
CA LEU A 235 3.05 -14.37 3.28
C LEU A 235 2.17 -15.52 2.78
N ILE A 236 2.46 -16.03 1.58
CA ILE A 236 1.78 -17.12 0.88
C ILE A 236 2.84 -18.11 0.43
#